data_AF-A0A2H6FEC5-F1
#
_entry.id   AF-A0A2H6FEC5-F1
#
_cell.length_a   1.000
_cell.length_b   1.000
_cell.length_c   1.000
_cell.angle_alpha   90.00
_cell.angle_beta   90.00
_cell.angle_gamma   90.00
#
_symmetry.space_group_name_H-M   'P 1'
#
loop_
_entity.id
_entity.type
_entity.pdbx_description
1 polymer ?
#
loop_
_entity_poly.entity_id
_entity_poly.type
_entity_poly.pdbx_seq_one_letter_code
_entity_poly.pdbx_strand_id
1 'polypeptide(L)'
;MIEILRFTLVLTVAAIPVALPAVLSVTMAVGAMSLAKKQAIVSRLVSIEELAGVDVLCSDKTGTLTQNRMTVSDPVTFYGHTVEELMLYAALASKEENKDPIETPIFEYLQKTGQTKELKQYQQVKFTPFDPVSKRTEAIVKSGDKTFLVTKGASQVVLGLCGERINQEEILGKVGGFAEKGFRTLGIAVKHPEDKNFDFIGLLPLFDPPREDSKSTIKEAMNLGLDVKMVTGDNIAIGKQIANVLGIGDNILDARDLRGASNKELVILGKIISTAVFKKLSPNISERDTAEFAKGVVKDIEKEFEDIELPKGYVNRHESEIIEVIEDADGFAQVFPEDKYLIVDKLQKAGHIVGMTGDGVNDAPALKKADAGIAVSGATDAARAAADLVLLAPGLSVIVDAITGARVTFERMKSYSLYRIAETIRVILFMTASIVIFNFYPVTAIMIIILALLNDLPILAIAYDRTKVDNEPVRWNMAEVMSISTMLGILGVIASFGIFYIAEEYMHLSAPVVQSFIFLKLAVAGHLTIFITRTEDRFWRKPHPAPILLWAAVLTKILATLFVVYGWFVAPIGWKYALIVWGYAIAWAVVNDFVKVWAYKILRKDNIIA
;
A
#
# COMPACT_ATOMS: atom_id res chain seq x y z
N MET A 1 -34.58 -46.48 1.78
CA MET A 1 -34.49 -45.24 2.59
C MET A 1 -33.15 -45.11 3.32
N ILE A 2 -32.72 -46.11 4.11
CA ILE A 2 -31.43 -46.07 4.83
C ILE A 2 -30.22 -45.94 3.88
N GLU A 3 -30.22 -46.61 2.73
CA GLU A 3 -29.15 -46.49 1.73
C GLU A 3 -29.08 -45.10 1.10
N ILE A 4 -30.22 -44.52 0.74
CA ILE A 4 -30.32 -43.14 0.24
C ILE A 4 -29.81 -42.16 1.30
N LEU A 5 -30.16 -42.37 2.57
CA LEU A 5 -29.71 -41.51 3.67
C LEU A 5 -28.19 -41.61 3.89
N ARG A 6 -27.62 -42.82 3.81
CA ARG A 6 -26.16 -43.04 3.81
C ARG A 6 -25.48 -42.39 2.62
N PHE A 7 -26.06 -42.50 1.43
CA PHE A 7 -25.56 -41.89 0.20
C PHE A 7 -25.54 -40.36 0.30
N THR A 8 -26.66 -39.76 0.68
CA THR A 8 -26.77 -38.31 0.89
C THR A 8 -25.78 -37.84 1.93
N LEU A 9 -25.63 -38.56 3.05
CA LEU A 9 -24.65 -38.22 4.09
C LEU A 9 -23.21 -38.23 3.55
N VAL A 10 -22.83 -39.30 2.84
CA VAL A 10 -21.48 -39.44 2.26
C VAL A 10 -21.17 -38.32 1.27
N LEU A 11 -22.09 -38.02 0.35
CA LEU A 11 -21.90 -36.93 -0.61
C LEU A 11 -21.88 -35.57 0.07
N THR A 12 -22.73 -35.33 1.07
CA THR A 12 -22.75 -34.06 1.81
C THR A 12 -21.44 -33.82 2.53
N VAL A 13 -20.90 -34.84 3.22
CA VAL A 13 -19.62 -34.73 3.92
C VAL A 13 -18.46 -34.53 2.94
N ALA A 14 -18.48 -35.20 1.78
CA ALA A 14 -17.45 -35.02 0.76
C ALA A 14 -17.54 -33.66 0.04
N ALA A 15 -18.74 -33.07 -0.06
CA ALA A 15 -18.97 -31.85 -0.82
C ALA A 15 -18.60 -30.57 -0.07
N ILE A 16 -18.68 -30.57 1.26
CA ILE A 16 -18.42 -29.36 2.06
C ILE A 16 -16.92 -29.31 2.42
N PRO A 17 -16.15 -28.32 1.92
CA PRO A 17 -14.75 -28.17 2.27
C PRO A 17 -14.60 -27.50 3.65
N VAL A 18 -14.96 -28.20 4.73
CA VAL A 18 -15.01 -27.64 6.10
C VAL A 18 -13.66 -27.06 6.55
N ALA A 19 -12.54 -27.66 6.10
CA ALA A 19 -11.21 -27.17 6.41
C ALA A 19 -10.81 -25.90 5.62
N LEU A 20 -11.55 -25.48 4.58
CA LEU A 20 -11.14 -24.36 3.75
C LEU A 20 -11.08 -23.03 4.53
N PRO A 21 -12.16 -22.58 5.21
CA PRO A 21 -12.11 -21.33 5.97
C PRO A 21 -11.08 -21.37 7.11
N ALA A 22 -10.92 -22.53 7.76
CA ALA A 22 -9.98 -22.71 8.86
C ALA A 22 -8.52 -22.58 8.40
N VAL A 23 -8.14 -23.25 7.30
CA VAL A 23 -6.76 -23.20 6.77
C VAL A 23 -6.43 -21.81 6.22
N LEU A 24 -7.38 -21.13 5.55
CA LEU A 24 -7.18 -19.75 5.10
C LEU A 24 -6.94 -18.81 6.29
N SER A 25 -7.76 -18.93 7.34
CA SER A 25 -7.60 -18.13 8.57
C SER A 25 -6.26 -18.38 9.26
N VAL A 26 -5.83 -19.65 9.37
CA VAL A 26 -4.51 -19.99 9.92
C VAL A 26 -3.38 -19.44 9.04
N THR A 27 -3.53 -19.51 7.72
CA THR A 27 -2.53 -18.98 6.78
C THR A 27 -2.38 -17.47 6.91
N MET A 28 -3.50 -16.73 6.99
CA MET A 28 -3.47 -15.29 7.27
C MET A 28 -2.88 -14.98 8.64
N ALA A 29 -3.22 -15.75 9.68
CA ALA A 29 -2.66 -15.54 11.02
C ALA A 29 -1.14 -15.75 11.06
N VAL A 30 -0.63 -16.78 10.37
CA VAL A 30 0.82 -17.02 10.21
C VAL A 30 1.46 -15.90 9.39
N GLY A 31 0.80 -15.42 8.34
CA GLY A 31 1.22 -14.25 7.57
C GLY A 31 1.33 -13.00 8.44
N ALA A 32 0.29 -12.67 9.21
CA ALA A 32 0.27 -11.55 10.15
C ALA A 32 1.40 -11.64 11.18
N MET A 33 1.66 -12.83 11.75
CA MET A 33 2.79 -13.04 12.65
C MET A 33 4.15 -12.81 11.96
N SER A 34 4.28 -13.21 10.69
CA SER A 34 5.49 -12.96 9.90
C SER A 34 5.70 -11.46 9.63
N LEU A 35 4.62 -10.72 9.34
CA LEU A 35 4.65 -9.27 9.16
C LEU A 35 4.96 -8.53 10.46
N ALA A 36 4.39 -8.98 11.58
CA ALA A 36 4.68 -8.40 12.90
C ALA A 36 6.17 -8.53 13.28
N LYS A 37 6.82 -9.65 12.92
CA LYS A 37 8.28 -9.82 13.08
C LYS A 37 9.08 -8.82 12.23
N LYS A 38 8.53 -8.37 11.12
CA LYS A 38 9.06 -7.30 10.27
C LYS A 38 8.56 -5.89 10.68
N GLN A 39 8.10 -5.71 11.92
CA GLN A 39 7.64 -4.41 12.45
C GLN A 39 6.35 -3.87 11.79
N ALA A 40 5.54 -4.72 11.14
CA ALA A 40 4.25 -4.34 10.56
C ALA A 40 3.11 -5.13 11.21
N ILE A 41 2.30 -4.49 12.05
CA ILE A 41 1.18 -5.13 12.75
C ILE A 41 -0.08 -5.05 11.88
N VAL A 42 -0.67 -6.20 11.59
CA VAL A 42 -1.94 -6.32 10.88
C VAL A 42 -3.10 -6.23 11.88
N SER A 43 -3.95 -5.20 11.77
CA SER A 43 -5.13 -5.00 12.63
C SER A 43 -6.30 -5.91 12.24
N ARG A 44 -6.44 -6.20 10.94
CA ARG A 44 -7.49 -7.08 10.39
C ARG A 44 -6.85 -8.10 9.45
N LEU A 45 -7.08 -9.41 9.69
CA LEU A 45 -6.44 -10.47 8.88
C LEU A 45 -6.77 -10.37 7.38
N VAL A 46 -7.98 -9.91 7.05
CA VAL A 46 -8.44 -9.71 5.67
C VAL A 46 -7.56 -8.69 4.93
N SER A 47 -6.96 -7.72 5.63
CA SER A 47 -6.12 -6.70 5.01
C SER A 47 -4.81 -7.26 4.44
N ILE A 48 -4.44 -8.51 4.77
CA ILE A 48 -3.34 -9.20 4.08
C ILE A 48 -3.70 -9.43 2.60
N GLU A 49 -4.97 -9.73 2.30
CA GLU A 49 -5.43 -9.90 0.93
C GLU A 49 -5.37 -8.57 0.17
N GLU A 50 -5.94 -7.51 0.75
CA GLU A 50 -5.92 -6.18 0.16
C GLU A 50 -4.48 -5.69 -0.07
N LEU A 51 -3.60 -5.85 0.93
CA LEU A 51 -2.20 -5.46 0.84
C LEU A 51 -1.42 -6.22 -0.25
N ALA A 52 -1.80 -7.47 -0.55
CA ALA A 52 -1.19 -8.24 -1.63
C ALA A 52 -1.59 -7.71 -3.02
N GLY A 53 -2.80 -7.15 -3.12
CA GLY A 53 -3.37 -6.58 -4.33
C GLY A 53 -3.06 -5.10 -4.56
N VAL A 54 -2.45 -4.39 -3.59
CA VAL A 54 -2.09 -2.97 -3.74
C VAL A 54 -1.24 -2.77 -5.00
N ASP A 55 -1.76 -1.92 -5.88
CA ASP A 55 -1.13 -1.49 -7.13
C ASP A 55 -0.78 0.01 -7.11
N VAL A 56 -1.51 0.83 -6.34
CA VAL A 56 -1.19 2.25 -6.11
C VAL A 56 -0.97 2.51 -4.63
N LEU A 57 0.18 3.11 -4.28
CA LEU A 57 0.54 3.52 -2.94
C LEU A 57 0.60 5.04 -2.84
N CYS A 58 -0.43 5.63 -2.26
CA CYS A 58 -0.46 7.03 -1.87
C CYS A 58 0.33 7.22 -0.56
N SER A 59 1.57 7.67 -0.67
CA SER A 59 2.45 7.87 0.48
C SER A 59 2.43 9.32 0.93
N ASP A 60 2.08 9.55 2.21
CA ASP A 60 2.35 10.83 2.85
C ASP A 60 3.86 11.07 2.90
N LYS A 61 4.28 12.27 2.50
CA LYS A 61 5.69 12.68 2.48
C LYS A 61 6.29 12.62 3.88
N THR A 62 5.64 13.28 4.84
CA THR A 62 6.21 13.48 6.19
C THR A 62 6.17 12.16 6.95
N GLY A 63 7.30 11.76 7.54
CA GLY A 63 7.40 10.53 8.35
C GLY A 63 7.54 9.23 7.55
N THR A 64 7.01 9.17 6.32
CA THR A 64 7.20 8.02 5.42
C THR A 64 8.41 8.20 4.51
N LEU A 65 8.38 9.20 3.62
CA LEU A 65 9.43 9.45 2.61
C LEU A 65 10.60 10.23 3.20
N THR A 66 10.31 11.11 4.15
CA THR A 66 11.27 11.95 4.86
C THR A 66 11.47 11.51 6.30
N GLN A 67 12.50 12.04 6.95
CA GLN A 67 12.87 11.68 8.31
C GLN A 67 11.92 12.25 9.37
N ASN A 68 11.02 13.18 8.98
CA ASN A 68 10.21 13.99 9.90
C ASN A 68 11.08 14.72 10.92
N ARG A 69 12.23 15.21 10.45
CA ARG A 69 13.20 15.96 11.26
C ARG A 69 13.66 17.15 10.44
N MET A 70 13.04 18.29 10.69
CA MET A 70 13.45 19.52 10.03
C MET A 70 14.92 19.83 10.35
N THR A 71 15.62 20.42 9.40
CA THR A 71 17.01 20.86 9.53
C THR A 71 17.14 22.27 8.99
N VAL A 72 17.96 23.09 9.64
CA VAL A 72 18.29 24.44 9.17
C VAL A 72 19.28 24.31 8.00
N SER A 73 18.93 24.94 6.88
CA SER A 73 19.85 25.17 5.76
C SER A 73 20.46 26.58 5.87
N ASP A 74 21.23 27.00 4.88
CA ASP A 74 22.00 28.25 4.91
C ASP A 74 21.08 29.48 5.11
N PRO A 75 21.12 30.13 6.29
CA PRO A 75 20.26 31.28 6.56
C PRO A 75 20.66 32.48 5.72
N VAL A 76 19.69 33.29 5.29
CA VAL A 76 19.92 34.50 4.49
C VAL A 76 19.44 35.72 5.23
N THR A 77 20.33 36.68 5.42
CA THR A 77 20.04 37.96 6.07
C THR A 77 19.89 39.09 5.06
N PHE A 78 19.19 40.14 5.47
CA PHE A 78 18.99 41.35 4.67
C PHE A 78 19.45 42.58 5.46
N TYR A 79 19.61 43.71 4.75
CA TYR A 79 19.82 45.04 5.34
C TYR A 79 20.99 45.18 6.32
N GLY A 80 22.02 44.33 6.19
CA GLY A 80 23.24 44.40 6.99
C GLY A 80 23.22 43.56 8.27
N HIS A 81 22.16 42.78 8.51
CA HIS A 81 22.08 41.85 9.63
C HIS A 81 23.01 40.64 9.48
N THR A 82 23.41 40.07 10.62
CA THR A 82 24.25 38.87 10.66
C THR A 82 23.43 37.60 10.86
N VAL A 83 23.97 36.45 10.42
CA VAL A 83 23.31 35.15 10.61
C VAL A 83 23.12 34.83 12.09
N GLU A 84 24.03 35.33 12.93
CA GLU A 84 24.02 35.18 14.38
C GLU A 84 22.80 35.87 14.99
N GLU A 85 22.53 37.12 14.59
CA GLU A 85 21.34 37.87 14.96
C GLU A 85 20.05 37.18 14.48
N LEU A 86 20.03 36.70 13.23
CA LEU A 86 18.89 35.99 12.66
C LEU A 86 18.53 34.76 13.49
N MET A 87 19.52 33.92 13.81
CA MET A 87 19.31 32.70 14.58
C MET A 87 18.94 32.99 16.04
N LEU A 88 19.53 34.03 16.63
CA LEU A 88 19.18 34.48 17.97
C LEU A 88 17.72 34.92 18.03
N TYR A 89 17.27 35.80 17.12
CA TYR A 89 15.88 36.26 17.08
C TYR A 89 14.90 35.13 16.75
N ALA A 90 15.29 34.21 15.86
CA ALA A 90 14.49 33.01 15.59
C ALA A 90 14.29 32.17 16.85
N ALA A 91 15.32 31.97 17.66
CA ALA A 91 15.22 31.23 18.93
C ALA A 91 14.46 31.99 20.02
N LEU A 92 14.61 33.31 20.10
CA LEU A 92 13.84 34.15 21.02
C LEU A 92 12.34 34.17 20.69
N ALA A 93 11.98 33.99 19.42
CA ALA A 93 10.62 33.78 18.94
C ALA A 93 10.15 32.31 19.03
N SER A 94 10.90 31.45 19.73
CA SER A 94 10.63 30.02 19.93
C SER A 94 10.60 29.66 21.42
N LYS A 95 10.14 28.46 21.76
CA LYS A 95 10.28 27.88 23.11
C LYS A 95 10.80 26.46 23.05
N GLU A 96 11.94 26.22 23.66
CA GLU A 96 12.59 24.89 23.66
C GLU A 96 11.69 23.83 24.35
N GLU A 97 10.87 24.22 25.32
CA GLU A 97 9.97 23.31 26.04
C GLU A 97 8.83 22.77 25.18
N ASN A 98 8.48 23.45 24.07
CA ASN A 98 7.39 23.04 23.19
C ASN A 98 7.75 21.80 22.36
N LYS A 99 9.05 21.50 22.17
CA LYS A 99 9.55 20.38 21.35
C LYS A 99 8.93 20.31 19.95
N ASP A 100 8.65 21.47 19.37
CA ASP A 100 8.09 21.57 18.03
C ASP A 100 9.16 21.18 16.99
N PRO A 101 8.84 20.31 16.00
CA PRO A 101 9.76 19.92 14.93
C PRO A 101 10.36 21.08 14.13
N ILE A 102 9.68 22.23 14.05
CA ILE A 102 10.13 23.44 13.35
C ILE A 102 11.07 24.27 14.24
N GLU A 103 10.92 24.21 15.56
CA GLU A 103 11.68 25.01 16.53
C GLU A 103 12.97 24.32 16.99
N THR A 104 12.91 23.01 17.21
CA THR A 104 14.05 22.17 17.60
C THR A 104 15.31 22.40 16.76
N PRO A 105 15.23 22.48 15.41
CA PRO A 105 16.40 22.70 14.55
C PRO A 105 17.09 24.04 14.79
N ILE A 106 16.35 25.06 15.23
CA ILE A 106 16.88 26.39 15.54
C ILE A 106 17.79 26.30 16.76
N PHE A 107 17.33 25.61 17.81
CA PHE A 107 18.12 25.38 19.03
C PHE A 107 19.31 24.45 18.76
N GLU A 108 19.12 23.39 17.97
CA GLU A 108 20.22 22.50 17.56
C GLU A 108 21.32 23.26 16.79
N TYR A 109 20.93 24.19 15.91
CA TYR A 109 21.86 25.04 15.20
C TYR A 109 22.65 25.93 16.17
N LEU A 110 21.98 26.60 17.11
CA LEU A 110 22.63 27.46 18.12
C LEU A 110 23.58 26.68 19.04
N GLN A 111 23.25 25.43 19.37
CA GLN A 111 24.15 24.55 20.13
C GLN A 111 25.40 24.19 19.31
N LYS A 112 25.23 23.88 18.02
CA LYS A 112 26.35 23.59 17.12
C LYS A 112 27.27 24.79 16.89
N THR A 113 26.72 26.00 16.82
CA THR A 113 27.50 27.24 16.63
C THR A 113 28.03 27.85 17.93
N GLY A 114 27.62 27.34 19.11
CA GLY A 114 28.08 27.80 20.42
C GLY A 114 27.42 29.10 20.92
N GLN A 115 26.37 29.57 20.25
CA GLN A 115 25.63 30.82 20.55
C GLN A 115 24.62 30.69 21.69
N THR A 116 24.46 29.49 22.28
CA THR A 116 23.51 29.25 23.39
C THR A 116 23.75 30.15 24.62
N LYS A 117 24.96 30.68 24.80
CA LYS A 117 25.30 31.57 25.92
C LYS A 117 24.62 32.94 25.80
N GLU A 118 24.36 33.41 24.59
CA GLU A 118 23.76 34.73 24.35
C GLU A 118 22.28 34.74 24.74
N LEU A 119 21.57 33.64 24.53
CA LEU A 119 20.17 33.48 24.95
C LEU A 119 19.95 33.79 26.44
N LYS A 120 20.94 33.51 27.31
CA LYS A 120 20.82 33.76 28.76
C LYS A 120 20.74 35.25 29.12
N GLN A 121 21.15 36.13 28.20
CA GLN A 121 21.09 37.59 28.38
C GLN A 121 19.70 38.17 28.09
N TYR A 122 18.81 37.34 27.55
CA TYR A 122 17.47 37.73 27.13
C TYR A 122 16.43 36.99 27.97
N GLN A 123 15.45 37.73 28.48
CA GLN A 123 14.32 37.17 29.21
C GLN A 123 13.05 37.30 28.36
N GLN A 124 12.44 36.18 28.02
CA GLN A 124 11.13 36.16 27.34
C GLN A 124 10.04 36.49 28.36
N VAL A 125 9.42 37.68 28.24
CA VAL A 125 8.39 38.18 29.16
C VAL A 125 7.01 37.63 28.80
N LYS A 126 6.70 37.56 27.51
CA LYS A 126 5.46 37.01 26.98
C LYS A 126 5.75 36.27 25.69
N PHE A 127 5.09 35.13 25.51
CA PHE A 127 5.14 34.35 24.28
C PHE A 127 3.73 34.09 23.80
N THR A 128 3.49 34.42 22.53
CA THR A 128 2.27 34.12 21.81
C THR A 128 2.58 32.92 20.89
N PRO A 129 1.99 31.75 21.15
CA PRO A 129 2.24 30.54 20.35
C PRO A 129 1.67 30.70 18.94
N PHE A 130 2.02 29.74 18.07
CA PHE A 130 1.57 29.74 16.68
C PHE A 130 0.05 29.67 16.62
N ASP A 131 -0.54 30.53 15.80
CA ASP A 131 -1.97 30.53 15.50
C ASP A 131 -2.18 30.35 13.99
N PRO A 132 -3.02 29.39 13.53
CA PRO A 132 -3.24 29.12 12.11
C PRO A 132 -3.76 30.31 11.30
N VAL A 133 -4.44 31.27 11.94
CA VAL A 133 -4.98 32.47 11.27
C VAL A 133 -3.86 33.48 11.04
N SER A 134 -3.06 33.77 12.07
CA SER A 134 -1.94 34.72 11.99
C SER A 134 -0.65 34.14 11.42
N LYS A 135 -0.54 32.81 11.30
CA LYS A 135 0.58 32.04 10.71
C LYS A 135 1.97 32.44 11.21
N ARG A 136 2.09 32.86 12.48
CA ARG A 136 3.34 33.30 13.11
C ARG A 136 3.36 33.04 14.62
N THR A 137 4.55 33.02 15.21
CA THR A 137 4.77 33.15 16.66
C THR A 137 5.32 34.54 16.96
N GLU A 138 5.13 34.99 18.20
CA GLU A 138 5.61 36.29 18.64
C GLU A 138 6.07 36.24 20.10
N ALA A 139 7.14 36.94 20.43
CA ALA A 139 7.62 37.03 21.79
C ALA A 139 8.03 38.46 22.17
N ILE A 140 7.67 38.88 23.38
CA ILE A 140 8.18 40.09 24.02
C ILE A 140 9.44 39.68 24.78
N VAL A 141 10.58 40.28 24.42
CA VAL A 141 11.88 39.95 24.96
C VAL A 141 12.46 41.17 25.67
N LYS A 142 13.03 40.95 26.85
CA LYS A 142 13.75 41.97 27.63
C LYS A 142 15.24 41.63 27.69
N SER A 143 16.10 42.61 27.38
CA SER A 143 17.55 42.52 27.52
C SER A 143 18.05 43.79 28.22
N GLY A 144 18.48 43.65 29.48
CA GLY A 144 18.74 44.79 30.35
C GLY A 144 17.49 45.68 30.48
N ASP A 145 17.61 46.97 30.15
CA ASP A 145 16.51 47.93 30.17
C ASP A 145 15.73 48.02 28.83
N LYS A 146 16.18 47.34 27.78
CA LYS A 146 15.53 47.34 26.48
C LYS A 146 14.50 46.22 26.39
N THR A 147 13.29 46.56 25.95
CA THR A 147 12.24 45.59 25.60
C THR A 147 11.99 45.67 24.11
N PHE A 148 11.86 44.55 23.42
CA PHE A 148 11.55 44.50 21.99
C PHE A 148 10.71 43.27 21.67
N LEU A 149 10.09 43.28 20.49
CA LEU A 149 9.23 42.21 20.00
C LEU A 149 9.97 41.43 18.93
N VAL A 150 9.91 40.12 18.96
CA VAL A 150 10.42 39.25 17.88
C VAL A 150 9.29 38.40 17.33
N THR A 151 9.31 38.17 16.02
CA THR A 151 8.34 37.30 15.37
C THR A 151 9.01 36.39 14.36
N LYS A 152 8.50 35.18 14.21
CA LYS A 152 8.79 34.29 13.08
C LYS A 152 7.50 33.72 12.53
N GLY A 153 7.46 33.45 11.23
CA GLY A 153 6.27 32.85 10.63
C GLY A 153 6.39 32.65 9.14
N ALA A 154 5.26 32.43 8.48
CA ALA A 154 5.18 32.39 7.04
C ALA A 154 5.80 33.67 6.44
N SER A 155 6.73 33.51 5.50
CA SER A 155 7.54 34.62 4.98
C SER A 155 6.67 35.79 4.47
N GLN A 156 5.60 35.50 3.72
CA GLN A 156 4.65 36.50 3.23
C GLN A 156 3.97 37.30 4.36
N VAL A 157 3.60 36.65 5.45
CA VAL A 157 2.94 37.31 6.59
C VAL A 157 3.90 38.23 7.32
N VAL A 158 5.13 37.76 7.56
CA VAL A 158 6.17 38.56 8.25
C VAL A 158 6.56 39.78 7.40
N LEU A 159 6.66 39.63 6.09
CA LEU A 159 6.92 40.75 5.18
C LEU A 159 5.82 41.81 5.23
N GLY A 160 4.55 41.39 5.35
CA GLY A 160 3.41 42.31 5.51
C GLY A 160 3.49 43.19 6.77
N LEU A 161 4.21 42.76 7.81
CA LEU A 161 4.40 43.50 9.06
C LEU A 161 5.52 44.56 8.98
N CYS A 162 6.40 44.47 7.98
CA CYS A 162 7.58 45.33 7.86
C CYS A 162 7.29 46.64 7.08
N GLY A 163 6.17 46.71 6.37
CA GLY A 163 5.75 47.87 5.57
C GLY A 163 6.66 48.14 4.36
N GLU A 164 6.66 49.37 3.85
CA GLU A 164 7.34 49.76 2.59
C GLU A 164 8.87 49.91 2.68
N ARG A 165 9.47 49.73 3.87
CA ARG A 165 10.93 49.87 4.05
C ARG A 165 11.73 48.73 3.41
N ILE A 166 11.06 47.69 2.93
CA ILE A 166 11.66 46.48 2.41
C ILE A 166 11.29 46.22 0.96
N ASN A 167 12.23 45.68 0.17
CA ASN A 167 11.93 45.20 -1.17
C ASN A 167 11.26 43.81 -1.10
N GLN A 168 9.94 43.79 -0.96
CA GLN A 168 9.18 42.55 -0.82
C GLN A 168 9.34 41.62 -2.05
N GLU A 169 9.42 42.18 -3.26
CA GLU A 169 9.51 41.40 -4.50
C GLU A 169 10.83 40.62 -4.57
N GLU A 170 11.94 41.24 -4.17
CA GLU A 170 13.25 40.56 -4.10
C GLU A 170 13.25 39.42 -3.06
N ILE A 171 12.71 39.68 -1.87
CA ILE A 171 12.68 38.69 -0.79
C ILE A 171 11.76 37.51 -1.17
N LEU A 172 10.59 37.79 -1.75
CA LEU A 172 9.69 36.75 -2.26
C LEU A 172 10.33 35.94 -3.41
N GLY A 173 11.12 36.59 -4.27
CA GLY A 173 11.93 35.89 -5.28
C GLY A 173 12.93 34.91 -4.66
N LYS A 174 13.60 35.29 -3.56
CA LYS A 174 14.49 34.40 -2.79
C LYS A 174 13.72 33.24 -2.15
N VAL A 175 12.54 33.49 -1.59
CA VAL A 175 11.65 32.43 -1.06
C VAL A 175 11.27 31.44 -2.16
N GLY A 176 10.96 31.93 -3.38
CA GLY A 176 10.70 31.08 -4.55
C GLY A 176 11.91 30.19 -4.88
N GLY A 177 13.11 30.77 -4.97
CA GLY A 177 14.33 30.00 -5.23
C GLY A 177 14.68 28.99 -4.12
N PHE A 178 14.28 29.25 -2.87
CA PHE A 178 14.38 28.27 -1.79
C PHE A 178 13.38 27.14 -1.94
N ALA A 179 12.13 27.45 -2.32
CA ALA A 179 11.10 26.45 -2.58
C ALA A 179 11.47 25.53 -3.75
N GLU A 180 12.08 26.06 -4.82
CA GLU A 180 12.62 25.26 -5.94
C GLU A 180 13.71 24.27 -5.50
N LYS A 181 14.45 24.62 -4.44
CA LYS A 181 15.43 23.72 -3.82
C LYS A 181 14.82 22.82 -2.73
N GLY A 182 13.51 22.89 -2.50
CA GLY A 182 12.80 22.05 -1.54
C GLY A 182 12.73 22.61 -0.12
N PHE A 183 13.20 23.84 0.11
CA PHE A 183 13.19 24.45 1.45
C PHE A 183 11.85 25.10 1.77
N ARG A 184 11.36 24.84 2.98
CA ARG A 184 10.30 25.61 3.63
C ARG A 184 10.94 26.82 4.32
N THR A 185 10.57 28.02 3.91
CA THR A 185 11.22 29.25 4.40
C THR A 185 10.37 30.01 5.41
N LEU A 186 10.96 30.32 6.57
CA LEU A 186 10.38 31.21 7.57
C LEU A 186 10.97 32.62 7.46
N GLY A 187 10.13 33.64 7.63
CA GLY A 187 10.58 35.02 7.81
C GLY A 187 10.79 35.33 9.28
N ILE A 188 11.80 36.13 9.60
CA ILE A 188 12.11 36.58 10.96
C ILE A 188 12.22 38.10 10.95
N ALA A 189 11.54 38.73 11.91
CA ALA A 189 11.54 40.17 12.07
C ALA A 189 11.55 40.59 13.54
N VAL A 190 12.09 41.77 13.82
CA VAL A 190 12.16 42.36 15.15
C VAL A 190 11.45 43.71 15.16
N LYS A 191 10.90 44.14 16.29
CA LYS A 191 10.32 45.47 16.44
C LYS A 191 10.79 46.07 17.75
N HIS A 192 11.49 47.19 17.67
CA HIS A 192 11.85 47.97 18.85
C HIS A 192 10.68 48.91 19.26
N PRO A 193 10.61 49.36 20.52
CA PRO A 193 9.50 50.16 21.02
C PRO A 193 9.29 51.49 20.29
N GLU A 194 10.38 52.03 19.72
CA GLU A 194 10.38 53.31 19.01
C GLU A 194 9.98 53.16 17.54
N ASP A 195 9.91 51.93 17.04
CA ASP A 195 9.57 51.65 15.65
C ASP A 195 8.06 51.44 15.46
N LYS A 196 7.55 51.97 14.35
CA LYS A 196 6.15 51.77 13.96
C LYS A 196 5.92 50.36 13.35
N ASN A 197 6.88 49.89 12.56
CA ASN A 197 6.83 48.63 11.81
C ASN A 197 7.91 47.66 12.32
N PHE A 198 7.82 46.39 11.91
CA PHE A 198 8.90 45.44 12.14
C PHE A 198 10.07 45.70 11.18
N ASP A 199 11.28 45.43 11.64
CA ASP A 199 12.50 45.38 10.84
C ASP A 199 12.78 43.94 10.42
N PHE A 200 12.97 43.72 9.12
CA PHE A 200 13.10 42.39 8.54
C PHE A 200 14.54 41.90 8.62
N ILE A 201 14.78 40.87 9.43
CA ILE A 201 16.14 40.37 9.68
C ILE A 201 16.59 39.43 8.57
N GLY A 202 15.74 38.47 8.23
CA GLY A 202 16.16 37.39 7.34
C GLY A 202 15.16 36.29 7.09
N LEU A 203 15.58 35.39 6.22
CA LEU A 203 14.90 34.16 5.85
C LEU A 203 15.66 32.96 6.43
N LEU A 204 14.91 32.07 7.09
CA LEU A 204 15.40 30.81 7.60
C LEU A 204 14.84 29.66 6.77
N PRO A 205 15.63 29.12 5.81
CA PRO A 205 15.24 27.94 5.07
C PRO A 205 15.37 26.69 5.94
N LEU A 206 14.30 25.93 6.01
CA LEU A 206 14.21 24.65 6.71
C LEU A 206 13.92 23.54 5.69
N PHE A 207 14.48 22.36 5.90
CA PHE A 207 14.25 21.20 5.05
C PHE A 207 14.05 19.94 5.86
N ASP A 208 13.10 19.11 5.44
CA ASP A 208 12.93 17.76 5.97
C ASP A 208 13.64 16.78 5.03
N PRO A 209 14.80 16.23 5.42
CA PRO A 209 15.58 15.40 4.53
C PRO A 209 14.86 14.09 4.18
N PRO A 210 14.98 13.62 2.92
CA PRO A 210 14.53 12.29 2.56
C PRO A 210 15.32 11.26 3.38
N ARG A 211 14.71 10.09 3.62
CA ARG A 211 15.44 8.97 4.20
C ARG A 211 16.48 8.45 3.21
N GLU A 212 17.59 7.93 3.72
CA GLU A 212 18.67 7.39 2.89
C GLU A 212 18.21 6.21 2.03
N ASP A 213 17.28 5.41 2.54
CA ASP A 213 16.70 4.24 1.87
C ASP A 213 15.51 4.56 0.96
N SER A 214 14.84 5.71 1.12
CA SER A 214 13.60 6.03 0.39
C SER A 214 13.74 5.89 -1.12
N LYS A 215 14.83 6.40 -1.71
CA LYS A 215 15.06 6.36 -3.16
C LYS A 215 15.20 4.93 -3.70
N SER A 216 15.97 4.08 -3.02
CA SER A 216 16.12 2.67 -3.41
C SER A 216 14.82 1.90 -3.22
N THR A 217 14.10 2.18 -2.14
CA THR A 217 12.84 1.51 -1.81
C THR A 217 11.73 1.86 -2.79
N ILE A 218 11.62 3.12 -3.24
CA ILE A 218 10.65 3.52 -4.27
C ILE A 218 10.92 2.75 -5.56
N LYS A 219 12.20 2.64 -5.96
CA LYS A 219 12.58 1.84 -7.12
C LYS A 219 12.22 0.36 -6.97
N GLU A 220 12.39 -0.20 -5.78
CA GLU A 220 11.96 -1.57 -5.46
C GLU A 220 10.44 -1.73 -5.55
N ALA A 221 9.67 -0.79 -4.99
CA ALA A 221 8.22 -0.77 -5.08
C ALA A 221 7.73 -0.72 -6.53
N MET A 222 8.33 0.15 -7.36
CA MET A 222 8.02 0.23 -8.80
C MET A 222 8.37 -1.06 -9.54
N ASN A 223 9.48 -1.74 -9.20
CA ASN A 223 9.80 -3.05 -9.76
C ASN A 223 8.82 -4.16 -9.33
N LEU A 224 8.10 -3.95 -8.21
CA LEU A 224 7.01 -4.79 -7.74
C LEU A 224 5.64 -4.35 -8.31
N GLY A 225 5.63 -3.49 -9.33
CA GLY A 225 4.40 -3.05 -9.99
C GLY A 225 3.56 -2.12 -9.13
N LEU A 226 4.14 -1.46 -8.13
CA LEU A 226 3.48 -0.41 -7.37
C LEU A 226 3.75 0.95 -7.99
N ASP A 227 2.68 1.67 -8.27
CA ASP A 227 2.73 3.09 -8.56
C ASP A 227 2.73 3.89 -7.25
N VAL A 228 3.83 4.60 -6.97
CA VAL A 228 4.00 5.33 -5.71
C VAL A 228 3.67 6.80 -5.95
N LYS A 229 2.55 7.26 -5.40
CA LYS A 229 2.11 8.66 -5.52
C LYS A 229 2.43 9.43 -4.24
N MET A 230 3.13 10.56 -4.35
CA MET A 230 3.40 11.41 -3.19
C MET A 230 2.18 12.24 -2.82
N VAL A 231 1.83 12.32 -1.54
CA VAL A 231 0.78 13.19 -1.02
C VAL A 231 1.39 14.13 0.00
N THR A 232 1.28 15.45 -0.20
CA THR A 232 1.90 16.43 0.71
C THR A 232 1.10 17.72 0.86
N GLY A 233 1.15 18.30 2.06
CA GLY A 233 0.63 19.65 2.34
C GLY A 233 1.60 20.78 1.96
N ASP A 234 2.82 20.47 1.49
CA ASP A 234 3.76 21.48 1.02
C ASP A 234 3.32 22.10 -0.32
N ASN A 235 3.96 23.20 -0.70
CA ASN A 235 3.75 23.79 -2.01
C ASN A 235 4.26 22.86 -3.14
N ILE A 236 3.79 23.14 -4.37
CA ILE A 236 4.11 22.33 -5.55
C ILE A 236 5.62 22.30 -5.81
N ALA A 237 6.32 23.42 -5.64
CA ALA A 237 7.76 23.50 -5.91
C ALA A 237 8.57 22.56 -5.00
N ILE A 238 8.27 22.55 -3.70
CA ILE A 238 8.89 21.64 -2.73
C ILE A 238 8.53 20.19 -3.05
N GLY A 239 7.25 19.92 -3.34
CA GLY A 239 6.78 18.59 -3.73
C GLY A 239 7.52 18.04 -4.95
N LYS A 240 7.63 18.83 -6.03
CA LYS A 240 8.37 18.47 -7.25
C LYS A 240 9.84 18.20 -6.96
N GLN A 241 10.49 19.01 -6.13
CA GLN A 241 11.89 18.80 -5.82
C GLN A 241 12.12 17.51 -5.04
N ILE A 242 11.31 17.22 -4.02
CA ILE A 242 11.40 15.97 -3.27
C ILE A 242 11.11 14.78 -4.17
N ALA A 243 10.08 14.86 -5.02
CA ALA A 243 9.69 13.79 -5.93
C ALA A 243 10.82 13.47 -6.92
N ASN A 244 11.47 14.50 -7.48
CA ASN A 244 12.64 14.35 -8.35
C ASN A 244 13.85 13.72 -7.63
N VAL A 245 14.15 14.16 -6.40
CA VAL A 245 15.26 13.60 -5.62
C VAL A 245 15.05 12.11 -5.35
N LEU A 246 13.81 11.75 -4.99
CA LEU A 246 13.39 10.39 -4.67
C LEU A 246 13.16 9.50 -5.91
N GLY A 247 13.05 10.08 -7.10
CA GLY A 247 12.80 9.35 -8.34
C GLY A 247 11.35 8.89 -8.51
N ILE A 248 10.39 9.65 -7.95
CA ILE A 248 8.96 9.40 -8.12
C ILE A 248 8.49 9.95 -9.47
N GLY A 249 8.87 11.18 -9.80
CA GLY A 249 8.48 11.87 -11.03
C GLY A 249 8.37 13.38 -10.81
N ASP A 250 7.97 14.13 -11.83
CA ASP A 250 7.82 15.59 -11.80
C ASP A 250 6.39 16.09 -12.03
N ASN A 251 5.45 15.18 -12.34
CA ASN A 251 4.04 15.49 -12.53
C ASN A 251 3.29 15.61 -11.20
N ILE A 252 3.70 16.60 -10.39
CA ILE A 252 3.04 16.94 -9.13
C ILE A 252 1.96 17.99 -9.38
N LEU A 253 0.72 17.65 -9.02
CA LEU A 253 -0.47 18.49 -9.20
C LEU A 253 -0.84 19.23 -7.90
N ASP A 254 -1.54 20.35 -8.06
CA ASP A 254 -2.19 21.03 -6.93
C ASP A 254 -3.51 20.33 -6.61
N ALA A 255 -3.74 19.95 -5.35
CA ALA A 255 -4.98 19.28 -4.96
C ALA A 255 -6.23 20.14 -5.24
N ARG A 256 -6.11 21.47 -5.26
CA ARG A 256 -7.20 22.40 -5.59
C ARG A 256 -7.67 22.26 -7.04
N ASP A 257 -6.78 21.86 -7.95
CA ASP A 257 -7.12 21.61 -9.35
C ASP A 257 -8.11 20.42 -9.47
N LEU A 258 -8.08 19.47 -8.53
CA LEU A 258 -8.97 18.30 -8.51
C LEU A 258 -10.41 18.63 -8.09
N ARG A 259 -10.61 19.67 -7.28
CA ARG A 259 -11.95 20.12 -6.83
C ARG A 259 -12.64 21.07 -7.81
N GLY A 260 -12.04 21.32 -8.98
CA GLY A 260 -12.50 22.37 -9.89
C GLY A 260 -12.37 23.78 -9.31
N ALA A 261 -11.51 23.96 -8.29
CA ALA A 261 -11.20 25.26 -7.70
C ALA A 261 -10.05 25.98 -8.42
N SER A 262 -9.56 25.41 -9.53
CA SER A 262 -8.54 26.05 -10.38
C SER A 262 -9.15 27.24 -11.12
N ASN A 263 -8.62 28.42 -10.84
CA ASN A 263 -8.98 29.65 -11.54
C ASN A 263 -8.32 29.78 -12.93
N LYS A 264 -7.52 28.79 -13.37
CA LYS A 264 -6.76 28.87 -14.64
C LYS A 264 -7.66 29.15 -15.85
N GLU A 265 -8.83 28.52 -15.93
CA GLU A 265 -9.79 28.75 -17.03
C GLU A 265 -10.34 30.17 -17.00
N LEU A 266 -10.63 30.70 -15.81
CA LEU A 266 -11.10 32.08 -15.59
C LEU A 266 -9.99 33.09 -15.90
N VAL A 267 -8.74 32.78 -15.56
CA VAL A 267 -7.57 33.61 -15.90
C VAL A 267 -7.34 33.64 -17.41
N ILE A 268 -7.46 32.49 -18.09
CA ILE A 268 -7.41 32.42 -19.57
C ILE A 268 -8.55 33.24 -20.18
N LEU A 269 -9.78 33.10 -19.65
CA LEU A 269 -10.92 33.88 -20.10
C LEU A 269 -10.69 35.39 -19.89
N GLY A 270 -10.17 35.79 -18.73
CA GLY A 270 -9.79 37.17 -18.41
C GLY A 270 -8.74 37.72 -19.37
N LYS A 271 -7.74 36.91 -19.75
CA LYS A 271 -6.75 37.25 -20.78
C LYS A 271 -7.40 37.45 -22.15
N ILE A 272 -8.30 36.56 -22.56
CA ILE A 272 -9.00 36.65 -23.84
C ILE A 272 -9.89 37.89 -23.88
N ILE A 273 -10.68 38.13 -22.83
CA ILE A 273 -11.58 39.29 -22.71
C ILE A 273 -10.79 40.59 -22.71
N SER A 274 -9.74 40.71 -21.88
CA SER A 274 -8.91 41.91 -21.82
C SER A 274 -8.24 42.22 -23.17
N THR A 275 -7.71 41.19 -23.84
CA THR A 275 -7.14 41.32 -25.19
C THR A 275 -8.19 41.80 -26.20
N ALA A 276 -9.39 41.19 -26.20
CA ALA A 276 -10.46 41.52 -27.14
C ALA A 276 -11.03 42.93 -26.92
N VAL A 277 -11.28 43.30 -25.66
CA VAL A 277 -11.79 44.62 -25.26
C VAL A 277 -10.77 45.71 -25.60
N PHE A 278 -9.49 45.49 -25.28
CA PHE A 278 -8.45 46.47 -25.55
C PHE A 278 -8.23 46.69 -27.05
N LYS A 279 -8.21 45.62 -27.87
CA LYS A 279 -8.17 45.74 -29.34
C LYS A 279 -9.37 46.51 -29.90
N LYS A 280 -10.56 46.38 -29.29
CA LYS A 280 -11.78 47.06 -29.74
C LYS A 280 -11.78 48.56 -29.40
N LEU A 281 -11.27 48.91 -28.22
CA LEU A 281 -11.20 50.30 -27.74
C LEU A 281 -10.06 51.10 -28.39
N SER A 282 -8.99 50.43 -28.82
CA SER A 282 -7.79 51.05 -29.39
C SER A 282 -7.41 50.43 -30.76
N PRO A 283 -8.01 50.88 -31.88
CA PRO A 283 -7.92 50.21 -33.18
C PRO A 283 -6.53 50.19 -33.84
N ASN A 284 -5.62 51.08 -33.44
CA ASN A 284 -4.30 51.28 -34.08
C ASN A 284 -3.12 50.83 -33.19
N ILE A 285 -3.35 49.98 -32.19
CA ILE A 285 -2.33 49.59 -31.22
C ILE A 285 -1.57 48.33 -31.65
N SER A 286 -0.29 48.20 -31.26
CA SER A 286 0.51 47.04 -31.64
C SER A 286 0.07 45.78 -30.88
N GLU A 287 0.33 44.60 -31.45
CA GLU A 287 0.04 43.33 -30.76
C GLU A 287 0.85 43.17 -29.47
N ARG A 288 2.05 43.76 -29.42
CA ARG A 288 2.92 43.73 -28.25
C ARG A 288 2.32 44.53 -27.09
N ASP A 289 1.80 45.72 -27.36
CA ASP A 289 1.19 46.59 -26.35
C ASP A 289 -0.13 45.99 -25.83
N THR A 290 -0.89 45.35 -26.73
CA THR A 290 -2.09 44.60 -26.35
C THR A 290 -1.75 43.45 -25.40
N ALA A 291 -0.68 42.71 -25.71
CA ALA A 291 -0.24 41.58 -24.89
C ALA A 291 0.27 42.03 -23.52
N GLU A 292 1.00 43.15 -23.43
CA GLU A 292 1.40 43.73 -22.14
C GLU A 292 0.20 44.19 -21.31
N PHE A 293 -0.76 44.90 -21.92
CA PHE A 293 -1.97 45.32 -21.23
C PHE A 293 -2.75 44.12 -20.67
N ALA A 294 -2.99 43.10 -21.51
CA ALA A 294 -3.67 41.88 -21.10
C ALA A 294 -2.89 41.16 -19.98
N LYS A 295 -1.56 41.18 -20.01
CA LYS A 295 -0.71 40.59 -18.96
C LYS A 295 -0.83 41.36 -17.64
N GLY A 296 -0.93 42.69 -17.68
CA GLY A 296 -1.20 43.52 -16.50
C GLY A 296 -2.57 43.21 -15.89
N VAL A 297 -3.62 43.17 -16.72
CA VAL A 297 -4.98 42.82 -16.26
C VAL A 297 -5.05 41.41 -15.69
N VAL A 298 -4.36 40.44 -16.31
CA VAL A 298 -4.26 39.07 -15.78
C VAL A 298 -3.61 39.06 -14.39
N LYS A 299 -2.53 39.82 -14.19
CA LYS A 299 -1.86 39.92 -12.88
C LYS A 299 -2.77 40.49 -11.80
N ASP A 300 -3.59 41.48 -12.15
CA ASP A 300 -4.57 42.07 -11.23
C ASP A 300 -5.71 41.07 -10.92
N ILE A 301 -6.20 40.36 -11.95
CA ILE A 301 -7.20 39.29 -11.79
C ILE A 301 -6.68 38.15 -10.90
N GLU A 302 -5.46 37.67 -11.15
CA GLU A 302 -4.81 36.64 -10.33
C GLU A 302 -4.71 37.05 -8.86
N LYS A 303 -4.38 38.32 -8.60
CA LYS A 303 -4.28 38.88 -7.25
C LYS A 303 -5.64 38.95 -6.54
N GLU A 304 -6.70 39.34 -7.24
CA GLU A 304 -8.07 39.34 -6.68
C GLU A 304 -8.57 37.90 -6.42
N PHE A 305 -8.17 36.94 -7.26
CA PHE A 305 -8.53 35.53 -7.09
C PHE A 305 -7.76 34.80 -5.98
N GLU A 306 -6.66 35.34 -5.46
CA GLU A 306 -5.98 34.76 -4.28
C GLU A 306 -6.88 34.78 -3.03
N ASP A 307 -7.80 35.75 -2.95
CA ASP A 307 -8.66 35.98 -1.78
C ASP A 307 -10.12 35.52 -1.96
N ILE A 308 -10.49 35.02 -3.15
CA ILE A 308 -11.88 34.63 -3.47
C ILE A 308 -12.01 33.11 -3.61
N GLU A 309 -12.78 32.48 -2.72
CA GLU A 309 -13.27 31.11 -2.92
C GLU A 309 -14.41 31.11 -3.96
N LEU A 310 -14.22 30.37 -5.05
CA LEU A 310 -15.28 30.17 -6.04
C LEU A 310 -16.48 29.45 -5.39
N PRO A 311 -17.72 29.87 -5.68
CA PRO A 311 -18.90 29.14 -5.24
C PRO A 311 -18.85 27.70 -5.74
N LYS A 312 -19.23 26.73 -4.90
CA LYS A 312 -19.26 25.31 -5.28
C LYS A 312 -20.12 25.10 -6.53
N GLY A 313 -19.51 24.61 -7.62
CA GLY A 313 -20.21 24.18 -8.85
C GLY A 313 -19.81 24.85 -10.17
N TYR A 314 -18.80 25.74 -10.20
CA TYR A 314 -18.47 26.50 -11.42
C TYR A 314 -17.63 25.75 -12.47
N VAL A 315 -16.88 24.72 -12.11
CA VAL A 315 -16.13 23.86 -13.05
C VAL A 315 -16.33 22.40 -12.66
N ASN A 316 -17.36 21.76 -13.23
CA ASN A 316 -17.53 20.32 -13.12
C ASN A 316 -16.71 19.66 -14.23
N ARG A 317 -15.45 19.30 -13.94
CA ARG A 317 -14.78 18.26 -14.76
C ARG A 317 -15.60 16.99 -14.64
N HIS A 318 -15.77 16.28 -15.75
CA HIS A 318 -16.41 14.97 -15.72
C HIS A 318 -15.58 14.03 -14.83
N GLU A 319 -16.23 13.19 -14.01
CA GLU A 319 -15.53 12.33 -13.04
C GLU A 319 -14.44 11.47 -13.68
N SER A 320 -14.64 11.04 -14.94
CA SER A 320 -13.64 10.30 -15.73
C SER A 320 -12.37 11.10 -16.03
N GLU A 321 -12.48 12.40 -16.29
CA GLU A 321 -11.32 13.28 -16.54
C GLU A 321 -10.53 13.53 -15.25
N ILE A 322 -11.23 13.62 -14.10
CA ILE A 322 -10.57 13.75 -12.80
C ILE A 322 -9.81 12.45 -12.48
N ILE A 323 -10.39 11.29 -12.79
CA ILE A 323 -9.74 9.99 -12.59
C ILE A 323 -8.46 9.90 -13.44
N GLU A 324 -8.53 10.19 -14.74
CA GLU A 324 -7.37 10.14 -15.64
C GLU A 324 -6.24 11.07 -15.18
N VAL A 325 -6.59 12.29 -14.74
CA VAL A 325 -5.61 13.24 -14.20
C VAL A 325 -4.97 12.74 -12.89
N ILE A 326 -5.71 12.00 -12.06
CA ILE A 326 -5.19 11.42 -10.81
C ILE A 326 -4.34 10.18 -11.09
N GLU A 327 -4.71 9.36 -12.06
CA GLU A 327 -3.94 8.19 -12.51
C GLU A 327 -2.59 8.61 -13.11
N ASP A 328 -2.55 9.66 -13.94
CA ASP A 328 -1.33 10.15 -14.57
C ASP A 328 -0.41 10.95 -13.62
N ALA A 329 -0.90 11.36 -12.45
CA ALA A 329 -0.15 12.20 -11.52
C ALA A 329 0.86 11.39 -10.68
N ASP A 330 2.09 11.88 -10.58
CA ASP A 330 3.13 11.31 -9.71
C ASP A 330 2.93 11.71 -8.23
N GLY A 331 2.08 12.71 -7.99
CA GLY A 331 1.74 13.14 -6.65
C GLY A 331 0.94 14.44 -6.59
N PHE A 332 0.59 14.82 -5.37
CA PHE A 332 -0.29 15.92 -5.04
C PHE A 332 0.32 16.79 -3.95
N ALA A 333 0.31 18.09 -4.19
CA ALA A 333 0.79 19.12 -3.27
C ALA A 333 -0.38 19.98 -2.76
N GLN A 334 -0.15 20.70 -1.66
CA GLN A 334 -1.16 21.51 -0.96
C GLN A 334 -2.42 20.72 -0.59
N VAL A 335 -2.23 19.45 -0.25
CA VAL A 335 -3.31 18.50 0.02
C VAL A 335 -3.93 18.76 1.39
N PHE A 336 -5.24 18.97 1.42
CA PHE A 336 -6.03 19.01 2.64
C PHE A 336 -6.58 17.62 3.00
N PRO A 337 -7.07 17.40 4.24
CA PRO A 337 -7.58 16.11 4.67
C PRO A 337 -8.69 15.53 3.75
N GLU A 338 -9.56 16.38 3.21
CA GLU A 338 -10.63 15.94 2.31
C GLU A 338 -10.10 15.59 0.91
N ASP A 339 -8.97 16.16 0.49
CA ASP A 339 -8.31 15.80 -0.77
C ASP A 339 -7.72 14.39 -0.69
N LYS A 340 -7.11 14.04 0.45
CA LYS A 340 -6.61 12.68 0.68
C LYS A 340 -7.72 11.65 0.46
N TYR A 341 -8.90 11.90 1.01
CA TYR A 341 -10.06 11.04 0.81
C TYR A 341 -10.49 10.99 -0.66
N LEU A 342 -10.57 12.15 -1.34
CA LEU A 342 -10.98 12.26 -2.73
C LEU A 342 -10.05 11.47 -3.66
N ILE A 343 -8.74 11.63 -3.50
CA ILE A 343 -7.71 10.94 -4.30
C ILE A 343 -7.90 9.43 -4.19
N VAL A 344 -8.02 8.91 -2.96
CA VAL A 344 -8.25 7.49 -2.70
C VAL A 344 -9.58 7.02 -3.31
N ASP A 345 -10.68 7.76 -3.15
CA ASP A 345 -11.98 7.41 -3.73
C ASP A 345 -11.94 7.34 -5.26
N LYS A 346 -11.24 8.27 -5.93
CA LYS A 346 -11.14 8.29 -7.38
C LYS A 346 -10.29 7.14 -7.93
N LEU A 347 -9.14 6.86 -7.32
CA LEU A 347 -8.30 5.71 -7.68
C LEU A 347 -9.05 4.38 -7.52
N GLN A 348 -9.79 4.22 -6.42
CA GLN A 348 -10.64 3.04 -6.21
C GLN A 348 -11.72 2.88 -7.29
N LYS A 349 -12.36 3.99 -7.71
CA LYS A 349 -13.35 3.98 -8.79
C LYS A 349 -12.76 3.66 -10.15
N ALA A 350 -11.47 3.93 -10.36
CA ALA A 350 -10.73 3.50 -11.54
C ALA A 350 -10.42 2.00 -11.54
N GLY A 351 -10.59 1.33 -10.39
CA GLY A 351 -10.37 -0.10 -10.21
C GLY A 351 -9.02 -0.45 -9.59
N HIS A 352 -8.26 0.54 -9.10
CA HIS A 352 -7.03 0.34 -8.34
C HIS A 352 -7.31 -0.11 -6.91
N ILE A 353 -6.39 -0.89 -6.34
CA ILE A 353 -6.37 -1.25 -4.92
C ILE A 353 -5.39 -0.31 -4.23
N VAL A 354 -5.92 0.60 -3.43
CA VAL A 354 -5.17 1.76 -2.98
C VAL A 354 -4.64 1.54 -1.57
N GLY A 355 -3.32 1.58 -1.44
CA GLY A 355 -2.65 1.77 -0.16
C GLY A 355 -2.52 3.24 0.17
N MET A 356 -2.81 3.66 1.41
CA MET A 356 -2.64 5.04 1.85
C MET A 356 -1.86 5.09 3.16
N THR A 357 -0.81 5.91 3.23
CA THR A 357 -0.07 6.14 4.48
C THR A 357 -0.53 7.43 5.18
N GLY A 358 -0.44 7.45 6.51
CA GLY A 358 -0.80 8.63 7.30
C GLY A 358 -0.33 8.54 8.75
N ASP A 359 -0.23 9.70 9.40
CA ASP A 359 0.26 9.84 10.77
C ASP A 359 -0.72 10.58 11.70
N GLY A 360 -1.55 11.46 11.14
CA GLY A 360 -2.40 12.38 11.87
C GLY A 360 -3.86 11.96 12.00
N VAL A 361 -4.58 12.61 12.93
CA VAL A 361 -6.03 12.46 13.09
C VAL A 361 -6.77 12.84 11.80
N ASN A 362 -6.21 13.80 11.07
CA ASN A 362 -6.73 14.28 9.80
C ASN A 362 -6.68 13.23 8.69
N ASP A 363 -5.81 12.22 8.81
CA ASP A 363 -5.66 11.18 7.79
C ASP A 363 -6.64 10.03 8.00
N ALA A 364 -7.24 9.93 9.19
CA ALA A 364 -8.12 8.83 9.56
C ALA A 364 -9.25 8.57 8.54
N PRO A 365 -9.94 9.57 7.96
CA PRO A 365 -10.95 9.33 6.93
C PRO A 365 -10.38 8.70 5.65
N ALA A 366 -9.20 9.16 5.20
CA ALA A 366 -8.54 8.63 4.01
C ALA A 366 -7.98 7.22 4.24
N LEU A 367 -7.35 6.99 5.40
CA LEU A 367 -6.87 5.67 5.83
C LEU A 367 -8.02 4.65 5.90
N LYS A 368 -9.18 5.07 6.41
CA LYS A 368 -10.35 4.19 6.51
C LYS A 368 -10.99 3.89 5.15
N LYS A 369 -10.85 4.81 4.20
CA LYS A 369 -11.39 4.72 2.85
C LYS A 369 -10.52 3.83 1.96
N ALA A 370 -9.20 3.88 2.13
CA ALA A 370 -8.24 3.05 1.40
C ALA A 370 -8.51 1.56 1.62
N ASP A 371 -8.18 0.74 0.61
CA ASP A 371 -8.27 -0.72 0.72
C ASP A 371 -7.25 -1.25 1.73
N ALA A 372 -6.08 -0.60 1.77
CA ALA A 372 -5.05 -0.80 2.78
C ALA A 372 -4.63 0.52 3.43
N GLY A 373 -5.28 0.91 4.53
CA GLY A 373 -4.84 2.04 5.35
C GLY A 373 -3.61 1.69 6.20
N ILE A 374 -2.55 2.48 6.12
CA ILE A 374 -1.27 2.25 6.79
C ILE A 374 -0.94 3.41 7.74
N ALA A 375 -0.97 3.14 9.04
CA ALA A 375 -0.51 4.09 10.05
C ALA A 375 1.00 3.97 10.24
N VAL A 376 1.73 5.08 10.08
CA VAL A 376 3.19 5.10 10.23
C VAL A 376 3.62 5.00 11.70
N SER A 377 4.90 4.71 11.92
CA SER A 377 5.47 4.69 13.27
C SER A 377 5.35 6.06 13.94
N GLY A 378 4.72 6.09 15.13
CA GLY A 378 4.45 7.34 15.86
C GLY A 378 3.12 8.01 15.50
N ALA A 379 2.30 7.38 14.64
CA ALA A 379 0.98 7.88 14.31
C ALA A 379 0.06 8.00 15.54
N THR A 380 -0.87 8.95 15.47
CA THR A 380 -1.88 9.20 16.50
C THR A 380 -2.79 7.98 16.72
N ASP A 381 -3.39 7.88 17.92
CA ASP A 381 -4.33 6.79 18.23
C ASP A 381 -5.51 6.72 17.26
N ALA A 382 -5.99 7.88 16.80
CA ALA A 382 -7.04 7.96 15.80
C ALA A 382 -6.60 7.35 14.45
N ALA A 383 -5.40 7.68 13.98
CA ALA A 383 -4.85 7.11 12.75
C ALA A 383 -4.63 5.59 12.87
N ARG A 384 -4.08 5.13 14.01
CA ARG A 384 -3.87 3.69 14.28
C ARG A 384 -5.18 2.90 14.34
N ALA A 385 -6.25 3.49 14.90
CA ALA A 385 -7.56 2.87 14.96
C ALA A 385 -8.27 2.83 13.59
N ALA A 386 -7.98 3.80 12.72
CA ALA A 386 -8.52 3.84 11.36
C ALA A 386 -7.80 2.87 10.40
N ALA A 387 -6.51 2.63 10.63
CA ALA A 387 -5.64 1.85 9.75
C ALA A 387 -5.79 0.32 9.87
N ASP A 388 -5.49 -0.34 8.77
CA ASP A 388 -5.42 -1.78 8.60
C ASP A 388 -4.06 -2.37 9.00
N LEU A 389 -3.01 -1.58 8.78
CA LEU A 389 -1.63 -1.92 9.09
C LEU A 389 -1.03 -0.80 9.96
N VAL A 390 -0.36 -1.17 11.04
CA VAL A 390 0.34 -0.25 11.94
C VAL A 390 1.82 -0.57 11.93
N LEU A 391 2.64 0.38 11.52
CA LEU A 391 4.09 0.21 11.48
C LEU A 391 4.71 0.56 12.85
N LEU A 392 5.60 -0.31 13.33
CA LEU A 392 6.39 -0.08 14.55
C LEU A 392 7.76 0.53 14.25
N ALA A 393 8.20 0.46 12.99
CA ALA A 393 9.40 1.10 12.50
C ALA A 393 9.02 2.11 11.40
N PRO A 394 9.71 3.26 11.34
CA PRO A 394 9.43 4.26 10.32
C PRO A 394 10.05 3.88 8.97
N GLY A 395 9.54 4.47 7.88
CA GLY A 395 10.10 4.36 6.54
C GLY A 395 9.29 3.49 5.57
N LEU A 396 9.46 3.78 4.28
CA LEU A 396 8.76 3.10 3.19
C LEU A 396 9.18 1.63 3.06
N SER A 397 10.40 1.28 3.48
CA SER A 397 10.96 -0.08 3.33
C SER A 397 10.12 -1.12 4.07
N VAL A 398 9.63 -0.78 5.26
CA VAL A 398 8.74 -1.63 6.06
C VAL A 398 7.42 -1.91 5.32
N ILE A 399 6.92 -0.93 4.57
CA ILE A 399 5.68 -1.07 3.77
C ILE A 399 5.89 -2.03 2.61
N VAL A 400 6.98 -1.85 1.85
CA VAL A 400 7.33 -2.74 0.74
C VAL A 400 7.57 -4.17 1.22
N ASP A 401 8.23 -4.33 2.37
CA ASP A 401 8.41 -5.62 3.03
C ASP A 401 7.08 -6.28 3.43
N ALA A 402 6.11 -5.48 3.87
CA ALA A 402 4.79 -5.93 4.26
C ALA A 402 3.97 -6.36 3.05
N ILE A 403 3.99 -5.60 1.95
CA ILE A 403 3.34 -5.93 0.68
C ILE A 403 3.92 -7.23 0.11
N THR A 404 5.25 -7.36 0.09
CA THR A 404 5.92 -8.59 -0.32
C THR A 404 5.48 -9.79 0.52
N GLY A 405 5.43 -9.65 1.85
CA GLY A 405 4.97 -10.71 2.75
C GLY A 405 3.49 -11.06 2.59
N ALA A 406 2.66 -10.06 2.26
CA ALA A 406 1.25 -10.25 1.95
C ALA A 406 1.06 -11.05 0.65
N ARG A 407 1.81 -10.72 -0.42
CA ARG A 407 1.81 -11.49 -1.68
C ARG A 407 2.18 -12.96 -1.47
N VAL A 408 3.21 -13.24 -0.65
CA VAL A 408 3.56 -14.63 -0.28
C VAL A 408 2.40 -15.34 0.44
N THR A 409 1.73 -14.65 1.35
CA THR A 409 0.60 -15.22 2.08
C THR A 409 -0.58 -15.49 1.16
N PHE A 410 -0.86 -14.57 0.21
CA PHE A 410 -1.86 -14.74 -0.83
C PHE A 410 -1.59 -15.95 -1.72
N GLU A 411 -0.35 -16.13 -2.20
CA GLU A 411 0.03 -17.28 -3.03
C GLU A 411 -0.15 -18.63 -2.30
N ARG A 412 0.11 -18.68 -0.99
CA ARG A 412 -0.19 -19.87 -0.16
C ARG A 412 -1.68 -20.15 -0.11
N MET A 413 -2.51 -19.11 0.07
CA MET A 413 -3.97 -19.22 0.08
C MET A 413 -4.50 -19.70 -1.28
N LYS A 414 -4.04 -19.10 -2.38
CA LYS A 414 -4.39 -19.50 -3.76
C LYS A 414 -4.04 -20.96 -4.03
N SER A 415 -2.81 -21.38 -3.70
CA SER A 415 -2.32 -22.76 -3.86
C SER A 415 -3.19 -23.78 -3.11
N TYR A 416 -3.60 -23.42 -1.88
CA TYR A 416 -4.48 -24.25 -1.06
C TYR A 416 -5.90 -24.32 -1.63
N SER A 417 -6.47 -23.18 -2.04
CA SER A 417 -7.81 -23.13 -2.65
C SER A 417 -7.89 -23.97 -3.92
N LEU A 418 -6.90 -23.84 -4.82
CA LEU A 418 -6.77 -24.67 -6.02
C LEU A 418 -6.79 -26.17 -5.69
N TYR A 419 -5.95 -26.58 -4.74
CA TYR A 419 -5.88 -27.95 -4.26
C TYR A 419 -7.23 -28.42 -3.71
N ARG A 420 -7.83 -27.67 -2.79
CA ARG A 420 -9.07 -28.08 -2.12
C ARG A 420 -10.21 -28.24 -3.10
N ILE A 421 -10.40 -27.27 -4.00
CA ILE A 421 -11.48 -27.31 -5.00
C ILE A 421 -11.27 -28.51 -5.94
N ALA A 422 -10.04 -28.75 -6.39
CA ALA A 422 -9.73 -29.89 -7.25
C ALA A 422 -10.03 -31.25 -6.58
N GLU A 423 -9.66 -31.41 -5.30
CA GLU A 423 -9.97 -32.64 -4.56
C GLU A 423 -11.46 -32.81 -4.31
N THR A 424 -12.20 -31.74 -4.00
CA THR A 424 -13.65 -31.79 -3.83
C THR A 424 -14.33 -32.24 -5.12
N ILE A 425 -13.98 -31.66 -6.27
CA ILE A 425 -14.49 -32.07 -7.58
C ILE A 425 -14.16 -33.55 -7.84
N ARG A 426 -12.92 -33.96 -7.60
CA ARG A 426 -12.46 -35.33 -7.79
C ARG A 426 -13.27 -36.33 -6.98
N VAL A 427 -13.43 -36.10 -5.67
CA VAL A 427 -14.12 -37.03 -4.78
C VAL A 427 -15.60 -37.09 -5.13
N ILE A 428 -16.28 -35.95 -5.30
CA ILE A 428 -17.72 -35.94 -5.60
C ILE A 428 -17.99 -36.64 -6.92
N LEU A 429 -17.34 -36.22 -8.01
CA LEU A 429 -17.64 -36.76 -9.35
C LEU A 429 -17.30 -38.24 -9.42
N PHE A 430 -16.17 -38.66 -8.87
CA PHE A 430 -15.78 -40.07 -8.86
C PHE A 430 -16.75 -40.92 -8.03
N MET A 431 -17.12 -40.48 -6.82
CA MET A 431 -18.05 -41.21 -5.96
C MET A 431 -19.43 -41.32 -6.60
N THR A 432 -19.99 -40.21 -7.08
CA THR A 432 -21.33 -40.20 -7.71
C THR A 432 -21.35 -41.06 -8.96
N ALA A 433 -20.37 -40.90 -9.87
CA ALA A 433 -20.33 -41.68 -11.09
C ALA A 433 -20.11 -43.18 -10.83
N SER A 434 -19.27 -43.55 -9.85
CA SER A 434 -19.07 -44.95 -9.49
C SER A 434 -20.34 -45.61 -8.95
N ILE A 435 -21.08 -44.90 -8.11
CA ILE A 435 -22.31 -45.41 -7.51
C ILE A 435 -23.42 -45.53 -8.56
N VAL A 436 -23.58 -44.51 -9.42
CA VAL A 436 -24.67 -44.50 -10.41
C VAL A 436 -24.41 -45.48 -11.56
N ILE A 437 -23.17 -45.57 -12.05
CA ILE A 437 -22.85 -46.34 -13.26
C ILE A 437 -22.52 -47.80 -12.91
N PHE A 438 -21.74 -48.02 -11.85
CA PHE A 438 -21.21 -49.35 -11.50
C PHE A 438 -21.90 -49.97 -10.28
N ASN A 439 -22.86 -49.27 -9.66
CA ASN A 439 -23.51 -49.67 -8.40
C ASN A 439 -22.49 -50.07 -7.31
N PHE A 440 -21.33 -49.43 -7.34
CA PHE A 440 -20.20 -49.71 -6.45
C PHE A 440 -19.95 -48.50 -5.56
N TYR A 441 -19.77 -48.75 -4.26
CA TYR A 441 -19.41 -47.73 -3.27
C TYR A 441 -17.89 -47.69 -3.11
N PRO A 442 -17.18 -46.70 -3.69
CA PRO A 442 -15.72 -46.72 -3.76
C PRO A 442 -15.04 -46.53 -2.41
N VAL A 443 -15.69 -45.77 -1.52
CA VAL A 443 -15.16 -45.38 -0.23
C VAL A 443 -16.30 -45.36 0.79
N THR A 444 -16.06 -45.87 1.99
CA THR A 444 -17.04 -45.85 3.08
C THR A 444 -17.05 -44.49 3.80
N ALA A 445 -18.10 -44.20 4.58
CA ALA A 445 -18.17 -42.98 5.38
C ALA A 445 -16.98 -42.84 6.36
N ILE A 446 -16.57 -43.93 7.01
CA ILE A 446 -15.43 -43.94 7.94
C ILE A 446 -14.13 -43.63 7.18
N MET A 447 -13.94 -44.22 5.99
CA MET A 447 -12.78 -43.93 5.15
C MET A 447 -12.74 -42.46 4.72
N ILE A 448 -13.88 -41.82 4.43
CA ILE A 448 -13.93 -40.37 4.10
C ILE A 448 -13.51 -39.52 5.31
N ILE A 449 -13.98 -39.85 6.51
CA ILE A 449 -13.60 -39.14 7.74
C ILE A 449 -12.08 -39.28 7.97
N ILE A 450 -11.54 -40.49 7.84
CA ILE A 450 -10.10 -40.73 7.97
C ILE A 450 -9.32 -39.99 6.87
N LEU A 451 -9.81 -39.99 5.63
CA LEU A 451 -9.20 -39.28 4.52
C LEU A 451 -9.15 -37.77 4.78
N ALA A 452 -10.26 -37.19 5.24
CA ALA A 452 -10.34 -35.78 5.62
C ALA A 452 -9.34 -35.47 6.74
N LEU A 453 -9.27 -36.29 7.80
CA LEU A 453 -8.30 -36.08 8.89
C LEU A 453 -6.84 -36.15 8.41
N LEU A 454 -6.51 -37.18 7.61
CA LEU A 454 -5.16 -37.41 7.10
C LEU A 454 -4.73 -36.39 6.04
N ASN A 455 -5.67 -35.67 5.42
CA ASN A 455 -5.41 -34.64 4.42
C ASN A 455 -5.50 -33.21 4.97
N ASP A 456 -6.40 -32.94 5.90
CA ASP A 456 -6.74 -31.59 6.33
C ASP A 456 -5.93 -31.11 7.54
N LEU A 457 -5.42 -32.03 8.37
CA LEU A 457 -4.52 -31.66 9.46
C LEU A 457 -3.12 -31.26 8.94
N PRO A 458 -2.48 -32.06 8.06
CA PRO A 458 -1.12 -31.78 7.61
C PRO A 458 -1.03 -30.59 6.67
N ILE A 459 -2.13 -30.29 5.97
CA ILE A 459 -2.16 -29.17 5.01
C ILE A 459 -2.04 -27.81 5.70
N LEU A 460 -2.29 -27.71 7.01
CA LEU A 460 -1.99 -26.49 7.78
C LEU A 460 -0.52 -26.07 7.66
N ALA A 461 0.38 -27.00 7.35
CA ALA A 461 1.79 -26.70 7.08
C ALA A 461 1.98 -25.80 5.83
N ILE A 462 0.98 -25.68 4.94
CA ILE A 462 1.04 -24.78 3.77
C ILE A 462 1.17 -23.31 4.20
N ALA A 463 0.69 -22.96 5.39
CA ALA A 463 0.84 -21.63 5.97
C ALA A 463 2.33 -21.22 6.12
N TYR A 464 3.24 -22.19 6.20
CA TYR A 464 4.69 -22.00 6.36
C TYR A 464 5.48 -22.29 5.08
N ASP A 465 4.80 -22.50 3.95
CA ASP A 465 5.44 -22.95 2.73
C ASP A 465 6.26 -21.85 2.03
N ARG A 466 7.22 -22.24 1.18
CA ARG A 466 8.01 -21.32 0.35
C ARG A 466 7.34 -21.18 -1.01
N THR A 467 6.85 -19.98 -1.33
CA THR A 467 6.22 -19.63 -2.62
C THR A 467 7.08 -18.63 -3.38
N LYS A 468 6.78 -18.42 -4.66
CA LYS A 468 7.31 -17.28 -5.41
C LYS A 468 6.66 -15.99 -4.89
N VAL A 469 7.36 -14.88 -5.03
CA VAL A 469 6.78 -13.54 -4.94
C VAL A 469 6.52 -13.10 -6.36
N ASP A 470 5.27 -12.78 -6.68
CA ASP A 470 4.96 -12.16 -7.96
C ASP A 470 5.30 -10.66 -7.90
N ASN A 471 5.97 -10.21 -8.96
CA ASN A 471 6.37 -8.82 -9.12
C ASN A 471 5.21 -7.92 -9.51
N GLU A 472 4.02 -8.47 -9.72
CA GLU A 472 2.80 -7.70 -10.00
C GLU A 472 1.82 -7.86 -8.83
N PRO A 473 0.93 -6.88 -8.62
CA PRO A 473 -0.15 -6.98 -7.66
C PRO A 473 -1.00 -8.24 -7.90
N VAL A 474 -1.27 -9.01 -6.84
CA VAL A 474 -2.01 -10.27 -6.95
C VAL A 474 -3.43 -10.10 -6.44
N ARG A 475 -4.39 -10.65 -7.18
CA ARG A 475 -5.81 -10.63 -6.83
C ARG A 475 -6.47 -11.97 -7.17
N TRP A 476 -7.62 -12.22 -6.56
CA TRP A 476 -8.40 -13.42 -6.86
C TRP A 476 -8.90 -13.40 -8.30
N ASN A 477 -8.34 -14.26 -9.14
CA ASN A 477 -8.89 -14.56 -10.45
C ASN A 477 -9.72 -15.85 -10.36
N MET A 478 -11.04 -15.71 -10.19
CA MET A 478 -11.93 -16.87 -10.06
C MET A 478 -12.01 -17.71 -11.33
N ALA A 479 -11.80 -17.11 -12.52
CA ALA A 479 -11.75 -17.86 -13.76
C ALA A 479 -10.53 -18.80 -13.79
N GLU A 480 -9.36 -18.30 -13.37
CA GLU A 480 -8.15 -19.11 -13.21
C GLU A 480 -8.37 -20.23 -12.18
N VAL A 481 -8.79 -19.86 -10.96
CA VAL A 481 -8.95 -20.80 -9.85
C VAL A 481 -9.92 -21.92 -10.22
N MET A 482 -11.08 -21.58 -10.80
CA MET A 482 -12.08 -22.57 -11.17
C MET A 482 -11.63 -23.44 -12.36
N SER A 483 -10.98 -22.86 -13.37
CA SER A 483 -10.54 -23.59 -14.56
C SER A 483 -9.47 -24.63 -14.23
N ILE A 484 -8.41 -24.21 -13.52
CA ILE A 484 -7.31 -25.10 -13.13
C ILE A 484 -7.79 -26.18 -12.15
N SER A 485 -8.60 -25.80 -11.16
CA SER A 485 -9.13 -26.77 -10.19
C SER A 485 -10.05 -27.80 -10.85
N THR A 486 -10.92 -27.37 -11.75
CA THR A 486 -11.83 -28.26 -12.47
C THR A 486 -11.06 -29.22 -13.37
N MET A 487 -10.06 -28.73 -14.11
CA MET A 487 -9.19 -29.57 -14.93
C MET A 487 -8.45 -30.62 -14.10
N LEU A 488 -7.80 -30.23 -13.00
CA LEU A 488 -7.10 -31.16 -12.09
C LEU A 488 -8.07 -32.15 -11.42
N GLY A 489 -9.29 -31.70 -11.11
CA GLY A 489 -10.37 -32.52 -10.59
C GLY A 489 -10.78 -33.62 -11.57
N ILE A 490 -11.09 -33.25 -12.81
CA ILE A 490 -11.49 -34.18 -13.89
C ILE A 490 -10.39 -35.18 -14.21
N LEU A 491 -9.13 -34.74 -14.35
CA LEU A 491 -7.99 -35.66 -14.53
C LEU A 491 -7.88 -36.63 -13.35
N GLY A 492 -8.12 -36.11 -12.13
CA GLY A 492 -8.19 -36.92 -10.92
C GLY A 492 -9.26 -38.00 -10.97
N VAL A 493 -10.45 -37.71 -11.53
CA VAL A 493 -11.55 -38.66 -11.74
C VAL A 493 -11.16 -39.74 -12.74
N ILE A 494 -10.60 -39.35 -13.88
CA ILE A 494 -10.10 -40.29 -14.91
C ILE A 494 -9.07 -41.23 -14.27
N ALA A 495 -8.12 -40.68 -13.52
CA ALA A 495 -7.13 -41.47 -12.79
C ALA A 495 -7.76 -42.37 -11.71
N SER A 496 -8.86 -41.97 -11.06
CA SER A 496 -9.56 -42.83 -10.09
C SER A 496 -10.28 -44.00 -10.78
N PHE A 497 -10.94 -43.76 -11.91
CA PHE A 497 -11.56 -44.85 -12.68
C PHE A 497 -10.51 -45.81 -13.28
N GLY A 498 -9.34 -45.29 -13.69
CA GLY A 498 -8.25 -46.14 -14.16
C GLY A 498 -7.77 -47.14 -13.11
N ILE A 499 -7.59 -46.71 -11.85
CA ILE A 499 -7.18 -47.63 -10.77
C ILE A 499 -8.33 -48.55 -10.34
N PHE A 500 -9.58 -48.07 -10.39
CA PHE A 500 -10.76 -48.89 -10.14
C PHE A 500 -10.85 -50.05 -11.14
N TYR A 501 -10.71 -49.76 -12.44
CA TYR A 501 -10.69 -50.76 -13.50
C TYR A 501 -9.53 -51.76 -13.34
N ILE A 502 -8.32 -51.28 -12.98
CA ILE A 502 -7.19 -52.18 -12.73
C ILE A 502 -7.47 -53.11 -11.54
N ALA A 503 -8.05 -52.58 -10.46
CA ALA A 503 -8.31 -53.35 -9.24
C ALA A 503 -9.45 -54.38 -9.42
N GLU A 504 -10.54 -53.99 -10.08
CA GLU A 504 -11.73 -54.82 -10.27
C GLU A 504 -11.58 -55.78 -11.47
N GLU A 505 -11.29 -55.25 -12.67
CA GLU A 505 -11.34 -56.03 -13.90
C GLU A 505 -10.03 -56.74 -14.19
N TYR A 506 -8.87 -56.10 -13.98
CA TYR A 506 -7.58 -56.71 -14.31
C TYR A 506 -7.04 -57.61 -13.19
N MET A 507 -7.23 -57.21 -11.93
CA MET A 507 -6.71 -57.95 -10.76
C MET A 507 -7.77 -58.83 -10.08
N HIS A 508 -9.05 -58.70 -10.44
CA HIS A 508 -10.17 -59.46 -9.86
C HIS A 508 -10.18 -59.44 -8.33
N LEU A 509 -9.91 -58.28 -7.73
CA LEU A 509 -9.86 -58.11 -6.28
C LEU A 509 -11.28 -58.06 -5.70
N SER A 510 -11.42 -58.49 -4.43
CA SER A 510 -12.70 -58.39 -3.74
C SER A 510 -13.08 -56.93 -3.48
N ALA A 511 -14.39 -56.63 -3.46
CA ALA A 511 -14.91 -55.27 -3.25
C ALA A 511 -14.28 -54.53 -2.04
N PRO A 512 -14.09 -55.15 -0.85
CA PRO A 512 -13.42 -54.47 0.27
C PRO A 512 -11.95 -54.11 -0.02
N VAL A 513 -11.24 -54.93 -0.79
CA VAL A 513 -9.85 -54.68 -1.19
C VAL A 513 -9.79 -53.56 -2.24
N VAL A 514 -10.74 -53.53 -3.18
CA VAL A 514 -10.87 -52.43 -4.16
C VAL A 514 -11.13 -51.09 -3.45
N GLN A 515 -11.99 -51.07 -2.42
CA GLN A 515 -12.21 -49.86 -1.59
C GLN A 515 -10.92 -49.39 -0.91
N SER A 516 -10.13 -50.32 -0.37
CA SER A 516 -8.81 -50.03 0.21
C SER A 516 -7.81 -49.47 -0.80
N PHE A 517 -7.81 -49.97 -2.04
CA PHE A 517 -7.00 -49.44 -3.14
C PHE A 517 -7.34 -47.99 -3.44
N ILE A 518 -8.64 -47.71 -3.58
CA ILE A 518 -9.15 -46.39 -3.91
C ILE A 518 -8.88 -45.41 -2.78
N PHE A 519 -9.13 -45.81 -1.53
CA PHE A 519 -8.81 -44.99 -0.36
C PHE A 519 -7.33 -44.60 -0.32
N LEU A 520 -6.41 -45.57 -0.49
CA LEU A 520 -4.98 -45.28 -0.51
C LEU A 520 -4.61 -44.35 -1.68
N LYS A 521 -5.18 -44.56 -2.86
CA LYS A 521 -4.96 -43.70 -4.03
C LYS A 521 -5.41 -42.27 -3.76
N LEU A 522 -6.62 -42.07 -3.23
CA LEU A 522 -7.15 -40.74 -2.91
C LEU A 522 -6.29 -40.06 -1.84
N ALA A 523 -5.82 -40.80 -0.84
CA ALA A 523 -4.96 -40.27 0.21
C ALA A 523 -3.60 -39.80 -0.32
N VAL A 524 -2.93 -40.61 -1.16
CA VAL A 524 -1.61 -40.32 -1.73
C VAL A 524 -1.70 -39.27 -2.84
N ALA A 525 -2.56 -39.48 -3.82
CA ALA A 525 -2.73 -38.57 -4.96
C ALA A 525 -3.20 -37.19 -4.51
N GLY A 526 -4.04 -37.10 -3.47
CA GLY A 526 -4.46 -35.83 -2.88
C GLY A 526 -3.27 -34.97 -2.45
N HIS A 527 -2.34 -35.52 -1.68
CA HIS A 527 -1.18 -34.73 -1.25
C HIS A 527 -0.20 -34.42 -2.37
N LEU A 528 -0.06 -35.30 -3.36
CA LEU A 528 0.73 -35.01 -4.56
C LEU A 528 0.14 -33.83 -5.34
N THR A 529 -1.19 -33.67 -5.37
CA THR A 529 -1.85 -32.49 -5.97
C THR A 529 -1.38 -31.18 -5.33
N ILE A 530 -1.14 -31.11 -4.02
CA ILE A 530 -0.67 -29.87 -3.35
C ILE A 530 0.67 -29.41 -3.91
N PHE A 531 1.61 -30.34 -4.10
CA PHE A 531 2.92 -30.00 -4.65
C PHE A 531 2.83 -29.51 -6.11
N ILE A 532 1.81 -29.98 -6.83
CA ILE A 532 1.51 -29.56 -8.20
C ILE A 532 0.85 -28.17 -8.21
N THR A 533 -0.06 -27.86 -7.29
CA THR A 533 -0.79 -26.57 -7.26
C THR A 533 0.00 -25.43 -6.62
N ARG A 534 1.08 -25.73 -5.88
CA ARG A 534 2.02 -24.73 -5.30
C ARG A 534 2.72 -23.82 -6.29
N THR A 535 2.74 -24.20 -7.57
CA THR A 535 3.43 -23.44 -8.61
C THR A 535 2.72 -23.60 -9.94
N GLU A 536 2.68 -22.51 -10.72
CA GLU A 536 2.22 -22.51 -12.11
C GLU A 536 3.18 -23.26 -13.03
N ASP A 537 4.46 -23.26 -12.67
CA ASP A 537 5.54 -23.98 -13.32
C ASP A 537 5.53 -25.47 -12.93
N ARG A 538 6.52 -26.22 -13.39
CA ARG A 538 6.67 -27.62 -13.00
C ARG A 538 7.00 -27.76 -11.52
N PHE A 539 6.41 -28.74 -10.83
CA PHE A 539 6.55 -28.88 -9.37
C PHE A 539 7.99 -29.06 -8.86
N TRP A 540 8.93 -29.52 -9.71
CA TRP A 540 10.34 -29.68 -9.36
C TRP A 540 11.20 -28.43 -9.59
N ARG A 541 10.64 -27.37 -10.20
CA ARG A 541 11.33 -26.08 -10.32
C ARG A 541 11.33 -25.37 -8.97
N LYS A 542 12.28 -24.45 -8.79
CA LYS A 542 12.31 -23.59 -7.61
C LYS A 542 11.07 -22.67 -7.65
N PRO A 543 10.44 -22.36 -6.49
CA PRO A 543 10.87 -22.71 -5.12
C PRO A 543 10.46 -24.12 -4.65
N HIS A 544 11.40 -24.82 -4.03
CA HIS A 544 11.15 -26.13 -3.43
C HIS A 544 10.26 -26.01 -2.17
N PRO A 545 9.44 -27.05 -1.86
CA PRO A 545 8.55 -27.03 -0.71
C PRO A 545 9.30 -26.82 0.59
N ALA A 546 8.68 -26.12 1.54
CA ALA A 546 9.24 -26.02 2.87
C ALA A 546 9.35 -27.41 3.51
N PRO A 547 10.43 -27.70 4.27
CA PRO A 547 10.59 -29.01 4.93
C PRO A 547 9.40 -29.38 5.82
N ILE A 548 8.76 -28.40 6.46
CA ILE A 548 7.56 -28.62 7.30
C ILE A 548 6.39 -29.17 6.49
N LEU A 549 6.12 -28.62 5.30
CA LEU A 549 5.06 -29.10 4.41
C LEU A 549 5.40 -30.49 3.86
N LEU A 550 6.66 -30.68 3.43
CA LEU A 550 7.12 -31.95 2.89
C LEU A 550 6.98 -33.08 3.91
N TRP A 551 7.51 -32.89 5.13
CA TRP A 551 7.45 -33.92 6.17
C TRP A 551 6.05 -34.13 6.71
N ALA A 552 5.22 -33.08 6.81
CA ALA A 552 3.82 -33.22 7.17
C ALA A 552 3.08 -34.12 6.16
N ALA A 553 3.28 -33.91 4.86
CA ALA A 553 2.70 -34.75 3.82
C ALA A 553 3.25 -36.19 3.88
N VAL A 554 4.57 -36.38 3.96
CA VAL A 554 5.19 -37.70 3.96
C VAL A 554 4.72 -38.54 5.16
N LEU A 555 4.75 -37.97 6.38
CA LEU A 555 4.39 -38.70 7.59
C LEU A 555 2.93 -39.18 7.56
N THR A 556 2.00 -38.36 7.07
CA THR A 556 0.59 -38.79 6.99
C THR A 556 0.33 -39.78 5.89
N LYS A 557 1.13 -39.77 4.81
CA LYS A 557 1.02 -40.81 3.77
C LYS A 557 1.63 -42.12 4.21
N ILE A 558 2.68 -42.11 5.02
CA ILE A 558 3.18 -43.31 5.69
C ILE A 558 2.06 -43.87 6.58
N LEU A 559 1.44 -43.05 7.43
CA LEU A 559 0.34 -43.48 8.29
C LEU A 559 -0.85 -44.04 7.49
N ALA A 560 -1.27 -43.35 6.43
CA ALA A 560 -2.32 -43.83 5.52
C ALA A 560 -1.97 -45.19 4.90
N THR A 561 -0.70 -45.38 4.50
CA THR A 561 -0.23 -46.63 3.92
C THR A 561 -0.27 -47.75 4.95
N LEU A 562 0.15 -47.49 6.20
CA LEU A 562 0.11 -48.47 7.29
C LEU A 562 -1.33 -48.90 7.61
N PHE A 563 -2.30 -47.98 7.57
CA PHE A 563 -3.72 -48.30 7.79
C PHE A 563 -4.22 -49.34 6.79
N VAL A 564 -3.84 -49.20 5.53
CA VAL A 564 -4.33 -50.07 4.44
C VAL A 564 -3.51 -51.36 4.33
N VAL A 565 -2.22 -51.32 4.66
CA VAL A 565 -1.36 -52.51 4.67
C VAL A 565 -1.77 -53.47 5.79
N TYR A 566 -2.01 -52.96 7.00
CA TYR A 566 -2.33 -53.78 8.18
C TYR A 566 -3.83 -53.93 8.45
N GLY A 567 -4.69 -53.23 7.70
CA GLY A 567 -6.14 -53.39 7.78
C GLY A 567 -6.80 -52.69 8.95
N TRP A 568 -6.33 -51.49 9.33
CA TRP A 568 -6.96 -50.69 10.37
C TRP A 568 -8.17 -49.93 9.80
N PHE A 569 -9.39 -50.31 10.21
CA PHE A 569 -10.68 -49.78 9.71
C PHE A 569 -10.98 -50.05 8.23
N VAL A 570 -10.08 -50.71 7.50
CA VAL A 570 -10.17 -51.00 6.06
C VAL A 570 -9.66 -52.41 5.79
N ALA A 571 -9.98 -53.00 4.63
CA ALA A 571 -9.48 -54.33 4.28
C ALA A 571 -7.95 -54.31 4.03
N PRO A 572 -7.18 -55.26 4.57
CA PRO A 572 -5.73 -55.29 4.38
C PRO A 572 -5.36 -55.65 2.94
N ILE A 573 -4.46 -54.88 2.32
CA ILE A 573 -3.96 -55.14 0.95
C ILE A 573 -2.49 -55.56 0.91
N GLY A 574 -1.74 -55.39 2.00
CA GLY A 574 -0.31 -55.71 2.03
C GLY A 574 0.57 -54.77 1.19
N TRP A 575 1.90 -54.91 1.35
CA TRP A 575 2.88 -53.99 0.77
C TRP A 575 2.94 -54.03 -0.76
N LYS A 576 2.76 -55.20 -1.37
CA LYS A 576 2.82 -55.37 -2.83
C LYS A 576 1.79 -54.46 -3.53
N TYR A 577 0.54 -54.52 -3.07
CA TYR A 577 -0.54 -53.73 -3.64
C TYR A 577 -0.42 -52.25 -3.26
N ALA A 578 0.01 -51.94 -2.03
CA ALA A 578 0.27 -50.55 -1.63
C ALA A 578 1.32 -49.88 -2.54
N LEU A 579 2.42 -50.57 -2.88
CA LEU A 579 3.45 -50.03 -3.77
C LEU A 579 2.94 -49.80 -5.20
N ILE A 580 2.04 -50.65 -5.70
CA ILE A 580 1.39 -50.44 -7.01
C ILE A 580 0.57 -49.15 -7.00
N VAL A 581 -0.22 -48.92 -5.93
CA VAL A 581 -1.00 -47.69 -5.76
C VAL A 581 -0.09 -46.46 -5.73
N TRP A 582 1.03 -46.53 -5.00
CA TRP A 582 2.03 -45.45 -4.96
C TRP A 582 2.64 -45.16 -6.33
N GLY A 583 3.10 -46.20 -7.05
CA GLY A 583 3.66 -46.05 -8.39
C GLY A 583 2.66 -45.42 -9.35
N TYR A 584 1.40 -45.87 -9.31
CA TYR A 584 0.31 -45.30 -10.10
C TYR A 584 0.04 -43.82 -9.76
N ALA A 585 -0.02 -43.48 -8.48
CA ALA A 585 -0.27 -42.11 -8.02
C ALA A 585 0.87 -41.15 -8.42
N ILE A 586 2.13 -41.60 -8.32
CA ILE A 586 3.30 -40.80 -8.73
C ILE A 586 3.32 -40.61 -10.26
N ALA A 587 3.04 -41.66 -11.04
CA ALA A 587 2.96 -41.55 -12.49
C ALA A 587 1.89 -40.53 -12.91
N TRP A 588 0.71 -40.57 -12.30
CA TRP A 588 -0.35 -39.60 -12.56
C TRP A 588 -0.04 -38.19 -12.05
N ALA A 589 0.72 -38.05 -10.96
CA ALA A 589 1.17 -36.73 -10.51
C ALA A 589 2.05 -36.04 -11.56
N VAL A 590 2.92 -36.80 -12.24
CA VAL A 590 3.73 -36.27 -13.36
C VAL A 590 2.81 -35.84 -14.52
N VAL A 591 1.85 -36.68 -14.91
CA VAL A 591 0.88 -36.33 -15.98
C VAL A 591 0.11 -35.06 -15.62
N ASN A 592 -0.42 -34.96 -14.40
CA ASN A 592 -1.16 -33.80 -13.92
C ASN A 592 -0.32 -32.51 -13.98
N ASP A 593 0.97 -32.57 -13.63
CA ASP A 593 1.86 -31.41 -13.71
C ASP A 593 2.04 -30.93 -15.16
N PHE A 594 2.23 -31.85 -16.11
CA PHE A 594 2.34 -31.49 -17.53
C PHE A 594 1.05 -30.85 -18.07
N VAL A 595 -0.11 -31.41 -17.74
CA VAL A 595 -1.39 -30.88 -18.22
C VAL A 595 -1.70 -29.54 -17.56
N LYS A 596 -1.40 -29.37 -16.27
CA LYS A 596 -1.51 -28.08 -15.57
C LYS A 596 -0.67 -26.99 -16.22
N VAL A 597 0.60 -27.27 -16.48
CA VAL A 597 1.50 -26.30 -17.15
C VAL A 597 0.98 -25.94 -18.54
N TRP A 598 0.40 -26.91 -19.26
CA TRP A 598 -0.25 -26.64 -20.55
C TRP A 598 -1.50 -25.78 -20.41
N ALA A 599 -2.34 -26.03 -19.41
CA ALA A 599 -3.53 -25.22 -19.15
C ALA A 599 -3.18 -23.78 -18.79
N TYR A 600 -2.16 -23.55 -17.95
CA TYR A 600 -1.68 -22.18 -17.68
C TYR A 600 -1.20 -21.47 -18.95
N LYS A 601 -0.55 -22.18 -19.89
CA LYS A 601 -0.17 -21.60 -21.19
C LYS A 601 -1.37 -21.18 -22.03
N ILE A 602 -2.47 -21.93 -21.97
CA ILE A 602 -3.72 -21.57 -22.67
C ILE A 602 -4.35 -20.35 -22.04
N LEU A 603 -4.49 -20.35 -20.70
CA LEU A 603 -5.09 -19.21 -19.99
C LEU A 603 -4.33 -17.90 -20.24
N ARG A 604 -2.98 -17.96 -20.31
CA ARG A 604 -2.15 -16.80 -20.72
C ARG A 604 -2.38 -16.41 -22.17
N LYS A 605 -2.47 -17.38 -23.08
CA LYS A 605 -2.72 -17.11 -24.51
C LYS A 605 -4.06 -16.42 -24.75
N ASP A 606 -5.07 -16.75 -23.96
CA ASP A 606 -6.42 -16.21 -24.05
C ASP A 606 -6.60 -14.91 -23.22
N ASN A 607 -5.51 -14.35 -22.67
CA ASN A 607 -5.50 -13.16 -21.81
C ASN A 607 -6.44 -13.27 -20.58
N ILE A 608 -6.69 -14.49 -20.10
CA ILE A 608 -7.48 -14.72 -18.88
C ILE A 608 -6.62 -14.48 -17.63
N ILE A 609 -5.31 -14.73 -17.75
CA ILE A 609 -4.29 -14.43 -16.74
C ILE A 609 -3.13 -13.70 -17.41
N ALA A 610 -2.42 -12.87 -16.63
CA ALA A 610 -1.25 -12.11 -17.07
C ALA A 610 -0.07 -13.00 -17.49
#